data_AF-A0A2N1TDA4-F1
#
_entry.id   AF-A0A2N1TDA4-F1
#
_cell.length_a   1.000
_cell.length_b   1.000
_cell.length_c   1.000
_cell.angle_alpha   90.00
_cell.angle_beta   90.00
_cell.angle_gamma   90.00
#
_symmetry.space_group_name_H-M   'P 1'
#
loop_
_entity.id
_entity.type
_entity.pdbx_description
1 polymer ?
#
loop_
_entity_poly.entity_id
_entity_poly.type
_entity_poly.pdbx_seq_one_letter_code
_entity_poly.pdbx_strand_id
1 'polypeptide(L)'
;MKKLQKKGFTLIELLVVIAIMGVLVVLGIGGYNSYRQSAMLSLSIDDFGSQIKEMQEKTFLGDLGRGGDLEDRAVAKCYGVLYREDLGFFSVEMDYVSLRKWDPVIRDFKVNGCDEVNLVETKMFGDDKFKVLSVTGERSGELKEFMIYFEPPGGVRKYDQVLADEKLEVIFYYGDSFSDNFSKSFYLN
;
A
#
# COMPACT_ATOMS: atom_id res chain seq x y z
N MET A 1 30.88 44.11 -49.16
CA MET A 1 30.23 43.32 -48.09
C MET A 1 30.65 43.87 -46.73
N LYS A 2 29.75 44.46 -45.93
CA LYS A 2 30.07 44.95 -44.58
C LYS A 2 30.20 43.74 -43.64
N LYS A 3 31.41 43.47 -43.12
CA LYS A 3 31.63 42.53 -42.02
C LYS A 3 30.95 43.06 -40.77
N LEU A 4 29.83 42.46 -40.38
CA LEU A 4 29.24 42.67 -39.06
C LEU A 4 30.21 42.05 -38.03
N GLN A 5 30.97 42.90 -37.36
CA GLN A 5 31.79 42.50 -36.21
C GLN A 5 30.83 41.95 -35.14
N LYS A 6 30.87 40.64 -34.88
CA LYS A 6 30.10 40.05 -33.77
C LYS A 6 30.76 40.53 -32.48
N LYS A 7 30.07 41.38 -31.72
CA LYS A 7 30.49 41.73 -30.36
C LYS A 7 30.53 40.44 -29.54
N GLY A 8 31.71 40.06 -29.06
CA GLY A 8 31.85 38.96 -28.10
C GLY A 8 31.24 39.35 -26.76
N PHE A 9 30.76 38.36 -26.01
CA PHE A 9 30.31 38.58 -24.62
C PHE A 9 31.46 39.14 -23.79
N THR A 10 31.17 40.17 -23.00
CA THR A 10 32.12 40.71 -22.03
C THR A 10 32.23 39.81 -20.81
N LEU A 11 33.36 39.88 -20.10
CA LEU A 11 33.61 39.06 -18.93
C LEU A 11 32.61 39.32 -17.80
N ILE A 12 32.17 40.58 -17.65
CA ILE A 12 31.17 40.95 -16.65
C ILE A 12 29.77 40.45 -17.01
N GLU A 13 29.39 40.48 -18.29
CA GLU A 13 28.11 39.92 -18.74
C GLU A 13 28.03 38.42 -18.45
N LEU A 14 29.13 37.69 -18.65
CA LEU A 14 29.19 36.26 -18.36
C LEU A 14 29.10 35.97 -16.86
N LEU A 15 29.76 36.78 -16.03
CA LEU A 15 29.75 36.63 -14.57
C LEU A 15 28.33 36.82 -13.99
N VAL A 16 27.61 37.84 -14.45
CA VAL A 16 26.23 38.11 -14.00
C VAL A 16 25.30 36.95 -14.37
N VAL A 17 25.44 36.37 -15.56
CA VAL A 17 24.63 35.22 -15.99
C VAL A 17 24.85 34.00 -15.08
N ILE A 18 26.10 33.67 -14.76
CA ILE A 18 26.40 32.54 -13.87
C ILE A 18 25.84 32.80 -12.47
N ALA A 19 25.96 34.02 -11.95
CA ALA A 19 25.40 34.38 -10.64
C ALA A 19 23.88 34.20 -10.60
N ILE A 20 23.16 34.65 -11.64
CA ILE A 20 21.71 34.49 -11.72
C ILE A 20 21.32 33.01 -11.88
N MET A 21 22.02 32.26 -12.75
CA MET A 21 21.78 30.82 -12.92
C MET A 21 21.99 30.03 -11.62
N GLY A 22 23.02 30.38 -10.84
CA GLY A 22 23.30 29.73 -9.55
C GLY A 22 22.14 29.87 -8.56
N VAL A 23 21.56 31.06 -8.44
CA VAL A 23 20.41 31.30 -7.55
C VAL A 23 19.17 30.52 -8.01
N LEU A 24 18.88 30.51 -9.31
CA LEU A 24 17.72 29.79 -9.86
C LEU A 24 17.81 28.27 -9.65
N VAL A 25 19.00 27.69 -9.79
CA VAL A 25 19.20 26.23 -9.59
C VAL A 25 18.93 25.83 -8.15
N VAL A 26 19.40 26.62 -7.17
CA VAL A 26 19.17 26.32 -5.74
C VAL A 26 17.68 26.31 -5.41
N LEU A 27 16.93 27.31 -5.88
CA LEU A 27 15.47 27.36 -5.70
C LEU A 27 14.76 26.22 -6.43
N GLY A 28 15.22 25.87 -7.64
CA GLY A 28 14.65 24.79 -8.44
C GLY A 28 14.81 23.41 -7.82
N ILE A 29 15.99 23.10 -7.25
CA ILE A 29 16.26 21.78 -6.64
C ILE A 29 15.38 21.57 -5.39
N GLY A 30 15.21 22.60 -4.56
CA GLY A 30 14.37 22.52 -3.36
C GLY A 30 12.91 22.17 -3.67
N GLY A 31 12.32 22.83 -4.66
CA GLY A 31 10.95 22.53 -5.12
C GLY A 31 10.81 21.22 -5.91
N TYR A 32 11.86 20.80 -6.61
CA TYR A 32 11.85 19.53 -7.34
C TYR A 32 11.83 18.32 -6.39
N ASN A 33 12.60 18.38 -5.30
CA ASN A 33 12.64 17.27 -4.34
C ASN A 33 11.29 17.07 -3.63
N SER A 34 10.61 18.16 -3.24
CA SER A 34 9.28 18.06 -2.62
C SER A 34 8.25 17.51 -3.61
N TYR A 35 8.24 18.00 -4.85
CA TYR A 35 7.34 17.48 -5.89
C TYR A 35 7.58 15.98 -6.14
N ARG A 36 8.86 15.56 -6.22
CA ARG A 36 9.23 14.16 -6.40
C ARG A 36 8.72 13.28 -5.24
N GLN A 37 8.85 13.73 -4.00
CA GLN A 37 8.37 13.00 -2.83
C GLN A 37 6.84 12.83 -2.85
N SER A 38 6.08 13.88 -3.17
CA SER A 38 4.61 13.80 -3.30
C SER A 38 4.16 12.89 -4.45
N ALA A 39 4.90 12.90 -5.57
CA ALA A 39 4.63 12.01 -6.70
C ALA A 39 4.88 10.54 -6.33
N MET A 40 6.00 10.25 -5.66
CA MET A 40 6.33 8.91 -5.17
C MET A 40 5.28 8.40 -4.18
N LEU A 41 4.84 9.23 -3.23
CA LEU A 41 3.76 8.90 -2.30
C LEU A 41 2.47 8.50 -3.02
N SER A 42 2.08 9.24 -4.05
CA SER A 42 0.86 8.93 -4.81
C SER A 42 0.98 7.61 -5.58
N LEU A 43 2.14 7.36 -6.21
CA LEU A 43 2.41 6.09 -6.90
C LEU A 43 2.36 4.90 -5.94
N SER A 44 2.92 5.02 -4.74
CA SER A 44 2.89 3.95 -3.74
C SER A 44 1.48 3.65 -3.22
N ILE A 45 0.61 4.67 -3.12
CA ILE A 45 -0.79 4.48 -2.74
C ILE A 45 -1.58 3.81 -3.86
N ASP A 46 -1.33 4.20 -5.12
CA ASP A 46 -1.97 3.57 -6.27
C ASP A 46 -1.53 2.10 -6.41
N ASP A 47 -0.24 1.81 -6.15
CA ASP A 47 0.31 0.47 -6.10
C ASP A 47 -0.33 -0.37 -4.99
N PHE A 48 -0.44 0.17 -3.77
CA PHE A 48 -1.14 -0.49 -2.66
C PHE A 48 -2.60 -0.85 -3.02
N GLY A 49 -3.34 0.10 -3.61
CA GLY A 49 -4.70 -0.15 -4.08
C GLY A 49 -4.78 -1.20 -5.18
N SER A 50 -3.78 -1.28 -6.06
CA SER A 50 -3.66 -2.32 -7.09
C SER A 50 -3.37 -3.70 -6.48
N GLN A 51 -2.47 -3.78 -5.49
CA GLN A 51 -2.13 -5.04 -4.82
C GLN A 51 -3.34 -5.62 -4.06
N ILE A 52 -4.13 -4.79 -3.39
CA ILE A 52 -5.37 -5.24 -2.72
C ILE A 52 -6.35 -5.84 -3.74
N LYS A 53 -6.52 -5.19 -4.88
CA LYS A 53 -7.40 -5.70 -5.96
C LYS A 53 -6.86 -7.00 -6.54
N GLU A 54 -5.55 -7.09 -6.76
CA GLU A 54 -4.92 -8.32 -7.23
C GLU A 54 -5.16 -9.49 -6.24
N MET A 55 -5.08 -9.23 -4.93
CA MET A 55 -5.40 -10.24 -3.90
C MET A 55 -6.86 -10.67 -3.93
N GLN A 56 -7.77 -9.71 -4.12
CA GLN A 56 -9.18 -10.01 -4.31
C GLN A 56 -9.40 -10.88 -5.56
N GLU A 57 -8.77 -10.54 -6.68
CA GLU A 57 -8.84 -11.30 -7.92
C GLU A 57 -8.24 -12.71 -7.76
N LYS A 58 -7.07 -12.85 -7.11
CA LYS A 58 -6.45 -14.14 -6.81
C LYS A 58 -7.34 -15.04 -5.96
N THR A 59 -8.00 -14.45 -4.96
CA THR A 59 -8.99 -15.15 -4.13
C THR A 59 -10.16 -15.64 -4.98
N PHE A 60 -10.66 -14.79 -5.88
CA PHE A 60 -11.81 -15.12 -6.74
C PHE A 60 -11.47 -16.17 -7.81
N LEU A 61 -10.29 -16.05 -8.42
CA LEU A 61 -9.79 -17.00 -9.42
C LEU A 61 -9.43 -18.35 -8.77
N GLY A 62 -9.00 -18.36 -7.51
CA GLY A 62 -8.75 -19.56 -6.72
C GLY A 62 -10.00 -20.40 -6.44
N ASP A 63 -11.19 -19.87 -6.70
CA ASP A 63 -12.48 -20.59 -6.65
C ASP A 63 -12.92 -21.14 -8.01
N LEU A 64 -12.17 -20.89 -9.10
CA LEU A 64 -12.42 -21.56 -10.40
C LEU A 64 -11.90 -23.00 -10.38
N GLY A 65 -12.29 -23.76 -9.35
CA GLY A 65 -12.19 -25.21 -9.27
C GLY A 65 -13.08 -25.86 -10.32
N ARG A 66 -12.59 -25.91 -11.56
CA ARG A 66 -13.11 -26.85 -12.55
C ARG A 66 -12.73 -28.24 -12.06
N GLY A 67 -13.76 -29.04 -11.78
CA GLY A 67 -13.67 -30.37 -11.21
C GLY A 67 -12.51 -31.21 -11.76
N GLY A 68 -11.69 -31.68 -10.83
CA GLY A 68 -10.63 -32.64 -11.00
C GLY A 68 -10.44 -33.38 -9.68
N ASP A 69 -9.92 -34.59 -9.75
CA ASP A 69 -9.93 -35.61 -8.70
C ASP A 69 -9.37 -35.16 -7.33
N LEU A 70 -9.81 -35.90 -6.30
CA LEU A 70 -9.79 -35.60 -4.87
C LEU A 70 -8.42 -35.25 -4.23
N GLU A 71 -7.32 -35.46 -4.94
CA GLU A 71 -5.94 -35.45 -4.39
C GLU A 71 -5.13 -34.21 -4.83
N ASP A 72 -5.51 -33.56 -5.94
CA ASP A 72 -4.93 -32.30 -6.44
C ASP A 72 -5.95 -31.16 -6.38
N ARG A 73 -6.77 -31.14 -5.32
CA ARG A 73 -7.58 -29.96 -5.05
C ARG A 73 -6.62 -28.81 -4.79
N ALA A 74 -6.52 -27.88 -5.74
CA ALA A 74 -6.11 -26.52 -5.47
C ALA A 74 -6.95 -26.06 -4.28
N VAL A 75 -6.37 -26.12 -3.08
CA VAL A 75 -7.00 -25.63 -1.86
C VAL A 75 -7.29 -24.18 -2.16
N ALA A 76 -8.57 -23.80 -2.13
CA ALA A 76 -8.93 -22.40 -2.31
C ALA A 76 -8.14 -21.60 -1.26
N LYS A 77 -7.66 -20.42 -1.62
CA LYS A 77 -6.83 -19.60 -0.72
C LYS A 77 -7.50 -18.27 -0.51
N CYS A 78 -7.40 -17.79 0.72
CA CYS A 78 -7.75 -16.44 1.06
C CYS A 78 -6.49 -15.60 0.99
N TYR A 79 -6.58 -14.46 0.32
CA TYR A 79 -5.51 -13.48 0.31
C TYR A 79 -5.95 -12.24 1.08
N GLY A 80 -5.00 -11.56 1.68
CA GLY A 80 -5.28 -10.40 2.48
C GLY A 80 -4.06 -9.55 2.76
N VAL A 81 -4.29 -8.54 3.57
CA VAL A 81 -3.30 -7.60 4.04
C VAL A 81 -3.31 -7.59 5.56
N LEU A 82 -2.14 -7.76 6.16
CA LEU A 82 -1.90 -7.51 7.59
C LEU A 82 -1.13 -6.20 7.71
N TYR A 83 -1.59 -5.32 8.59
CA TYR A 83 -0.84 -4.16 9.05
C TYR A 83 -0.39 -4.42 10.48
N ARG A 84 0.88 -4.12 10.76
CA ARG A 84 1.41 -4.00 12.11
C ARG A 84 2.23 -2.72 12.23
N GLU A 85 2.09 -1.99 13.32
CA GLU A 85 2.75 -0.68 13.52
C GLU A 85 4.29 -0.75 13.40
N ASP A 86 4.90 -1.83 13.88
CA ASP A 86 6.35 -2.07 13.89
C ASP A 86 6.92 -2.53 12.54
N LEU A 87 6.12 -3.25 11.74
CA LEU A 87 6.60 -3.93 10.54
C LEU A 87 5.99 -3.39 9.23
N GLY A 88 4.86 -2.68 9.30
CA GLY A 88 4.12 -2.14 8.16
C GLY A 88 3.12 -3.14 7.58
N PHE A 89 2.90 -3.07 6.27
CA PHE A 89 1.92 -3.90 5.56
C PHE A 89 2.54 -5.14 4.92
N PHE A 90 1.87 -6.27 5.10
CA PHE A 90 2.25 -7.59 4.59
C PHE A 90 1.10 -8.22 3.83
N SER A 91 1.43 -8.92 2.75
CA SER A 91 0.50 -9.89 2.17
C SER A 91 0.32 -11.03 3.15
N VAL A 92 -0.91 -11.47 3.36
CA VAL A 92 -1.20 -12.73 4.04
C VAL A 92 -1.91 -13.67 3.09
N GLU A 93 -1.58 -14.96 3.23
CA GLU A 93 -2.18 -16.06 2.50
C GLU A 93 -2.70 -17.06 3.52
N MET A 94 -3.94 -17.51 3.38
CA MET A 94 -4.57 -18.43 4.31
C MET A 94 -5.22 -19.55 3.52
N ASP A 95 -5.15 -20.77 4.03
CA ASP A 95 -5.85 -21.89 3.41
C ASP A 95 -7.35 -21.76 3.70
N TYR A 96 -8.16 -21.85 2.65
CA TYR A 96 -9.61 -21.89 2.79
C TYR A 96 -10.05 -23.29 3.16
N VAL A 97 -10.71 -23.42 4.31
CA VAL A 97 -11.22 -24.69 4.80
C VAL A 97 -12.73 -24.74 4.57
N SER A 98 -13.13 -25.58 3.62
CA SER A 98 -14.54 -25.90 3.32
C SER A 98 -15.09 -27.05 4.20
N LEU A 99 -14.31 -27.50 5.20
CA LEU A 99 -14.72 -28.56 6.11
C LEU A 99 -15.57 -28.02 7.25
N ARG A 100 -16.66 -28.73 7.52
CA ARG A 100 -17.58 -28.48 8.63
C ARG A 100 -16.87 -28.70 9.97
N LYS A 101 -16.35 -27.63 10.61
CA LYS A 101 -15.72 -27.68 11.94
C LYS A 101 -16.72 -27.23 13.01
N TRP A 102 -16.81 -27.97 14.12
CA TRP A 102 -17.61 -27.56 15.27
C TRP A 102 -16.93 -26.37 15.96
N ASP A 103 -17.63 -25.24 16.04
CA ASP A 103 -17.13 -24.04 16.72
C ASP A 103 -17.76 -23.95 18.13
N PRO A 104 -16.95 -24.03 19.20
CA PRO A 104 -17.45 -24.03 20.57
C PRO A 104 -17.99 -22.66 21.04
N VAL A 105 -17.65 -21.57 20.34
CA VAL A 105 -18.07 -20.20 20.69
C VAL A 105 -19.49 -19.94 20.20
N ILE A 106 -19.78 -20.29 18.95
CA ILE A 106 -21.13 -20.14 18.37
C ILE A 106 -22.02 -21.37 18.58
N ARG A 107 -21.47 -22.48 19.08
CA ARG A 107 -22.17 -23.77 19.29
C ARG A 107 -22.87 -24.28 18.03
N ASP A 108 -22.24 -24.06 16.89
CA ASP A 108 -22.72 -24.54 15.61
C ASP A 108 -21.52 -24.98 14.77
N PHE A 109 -21.80 -25.70 13.70
CA PHE A 109 -20.79 -26.04 12.73
C PHE A 109 -20.52 -24.85 11.81
N LYS A 110 -19.28 -24.37 11.83
CA LYS A 110 -18.81 -23.41 10.84
C LYS A 110 -18.45 -24.18 9.57
N VAL A 111 -19.13 -23.85 8.48
CA VAL A 111 -18.83 -24.35 7.14
C VAL A 111 -18.40 -23.13 6.35
N ASN A 112 -17.17 -23.15 5.82
CA ASN A 112 -16.54 -22.09 5.03
C ASN A 112 -15.87 -20.99 5.87
N GLY A 113 -14.56 -20.87 5.68
CA GLY A 113 -13.76 -19.77 6.20
C GLY A 113 -12.27 -20.00 5.94
N CYS A 114 -11.52 -18.91 6.04
CA CYS A 114 -10.06 -18.97 6.04
C CYS A 114 -9.60 -19.48 7.42
N ASP A 115 -8.80 -20.55 7.44
CA ASP A 115 -8.23 -21.12 8.67
C ASP A 115 -6.96 -20.35 9.08
N GLU A 116 -6.31 -20.76 10.18
CA GLU A 116 -5.15 -20.07 10.78
C GLU A 116 -4.14 -19.50 9.76
N VAL A 117 -3.69 -18.27 10.05
CA VAL A 117 -2.87 -17.45 9.16
C VAL A 117 -1.53 -18.14 8.91
N ASN A 118 -1.33 -18.70 7.72
CA ASN A 118 -0.01 -19.08 7.22
C ASN A 118 0.69 -17.81 6.74
N LEU A 119 1.38 -17.13 7.66
CA LEU A 119 2.11 -15.89 7.39
C LEU A 119 3.24 -16.13 6.36
N VAL A 120 2.90 -16.07 5.07
CA VAL A 120 3.89 -15.80 4.02
C VAL A 120 4.08 -14.29 4.01
N GLU A 121 4.92 -13.78 4.92
CA GLU A 121 5.20 -12.35 5.10
C GLU A 121 5.99 -11.80 3.90
N THR A 122 5.33 -11.57 2.78
CA THR A 122 5.89 -10.73 1.72
C THR A 122 5.52 -9.28 2.03
N LYS A 123 6.52 -8.47 2.38
CA LYS A 123 6.37 -7.03 2.57
C LYS A 123 5.81 -6.42 1.28
N MET A 124 4.65 -5.75 1.36
CA MET A 124 3.98 -5.16 0.19
C MET A 124 4.77 -4.00 -0.44
N PHE A 125 5.71 -3.42 0.31
CA PHE A 125 6.42 -2.22 -0.10
C PHE A 125 7.92 -2.49 -0.24
N GLY A 126 8.46 -2.20 -1.44
CA GLY A 126 9.86 -2.40 -1.81
C GLY A 126 10.80 -1.22 -1.53
N ASP A 127 10.29 -0.08 -1.04
CA ASP A 127 11.10 1.09 -0.68
C ASP A 127 10.92 1.40 0.81
N ASP A 128 12.01 1.35 1.58
CA ASP A 128 12.01 1.60 3.04
C ASP A 128 11.62 3.06 3.40
N LYS A 129 11.52 3.93 2.38
CA LYS A 129 11.08 5.32 2.52
C LYS A 129 9.57 5.50 2.59
N PHE A 130 8.81 4.49 2.18
CA PHE A 130 7.36 4.50 2.31
C PHE A 130 6.98 3.84 3.63
N LYS A 131 6.29 4.61 4.48
CA LYS A 131 5.95 4.18 5.83
C LYS A 131 4.53 4.64 6.17
N VAL A 132 3.94 4.00 7.16
CA VAL A 132 2.59 4.29 7.65
C VAL A 132 2.74 5.15 8.90
N LEU A 133 2.09 6.31 8.94
CA LEU A 133 2.09 7.20 10.11
C LEU A 133 1.19 6.63 11.19
N SER A 134 -0.05 6.33 10.82
CA SER A 134 -1.04 5.73 11.68
C SER A 134 -2.16 5.13 10.84
N VAL A 135 -2.90 4.24 11.49
CA VAL A 135 -4.14 3.69 10.96
C VAL A 135 -5.21 4.02 11.97
N THR A 136 -6.21 4.77 11.55
CA THR A 136 -7.32 5.20 12.41
C THR A 136 -8.62 4.60 11.90
N GLY A 137 -9.29 3.85 12.76
CA GLY A 137 -10.67 3.46 12.54
C GLY A 137 -11.64 4.55 12.99
N GLU A 138 -12.70 4.77 12.23
CA GLU A 138 -13.75 5.76 12.53
C GLU A 138 -14.40 5.58 13.92
N ARG A 139 -14.48 4.35 14.44
CA ARG A 139 -15.06 4.02 15.75
C ARG A 139 -14.00 3.52 16.75
N SER A 140 -12.98 2.84 16.25
CA SER A 140 -11.97 2.14 17.06
C SER A 140 -10.77 3.02 17.42
N GLY A 141 -10.61 4.19 16.76
CA GLY A 141 -9.47 5.07 17.00
C GLY A 141 -8.18 4.51 16.38
N GLU A 142 -7.02 4.83 16.95
CA GLU A 142 -5.72 4.41 16.43
C GLU A 142 -5.48 2.90 16.64
N LEU A 143 -5.19 2.19 15.55
CA LEU A 143 -5.02 0.75 15.50
C LEU A 143 -3.54 0.39 15.37
N LYS A 144 -3.08 -0.52 16.22
CA LYS A 144 -1.70 -1.02 16.22
C LYS A 144 -1.48 -2.20 15.28
N GLU A 145 -2.53 -2.98 15.06
CA GLU A 145 -2.53 -4.13 14.18
C GLU A 145 -3.93 -4.28 13.60
N PHE A 146 -4.05 -4.63 12.33
CA PHE A 146 -5.31 -5.04 11.74
C PHE A 146 -5.06 -5.95 10.54
N MET A 147 -6.00 -6.83 10.25
CA MET A 147 -5.94 -7.69 9.06
C MET A 147 -7.24 -7.59 8.25
N ILE A 148 -7.11 -7.46 6.93
CA ILE A 148 -8.20 -7.53 5.96
C ILE A 148 -7.92 -8.71 5.04
N TYR A 149 -8.88 -9.61 4.83
CA TYR A 149 -8.73 -10.72 3.90
C TYR A 149 -10.01 -10.94 3.09
N PHE A 150 -9.83 -11.58 1.93
CA PHE A 150 -10.89 -11.88 0.99
C PHE A 150 -11.25 -13.37 1.06
N GLU A 151 -12.54 -13.68 1.05
CA GLU A 151 -13.07 -15.05 1.02
C GLU A 151 -13.62 -15.40 -0.39
N PRO A 152 -13.36 -16.60 -0.91
CA PRO A 152 -14.08 -17.14 -2.06
C PRO A 152 -15.47 -17.66 -1.64
N PRO A 153 -16.47 -17.66 -2.54
CA PRO A 153 -17.13 -16.50 -3.13
C PRO A 153 -18.07 -15.81 -2.11
N GLY A 154 -17.79 -14.55 -1.77
CA GLY A 154 -18.86 -13.63 -1.32
C GLY A 154 -18.57 -12.63 -0.21
N GLY A 155 -17.33 -12.44 0.26
CA GLY A 155 -17.10 -11.44 1.31
C GLY A 155 -15.65 -11.01 1.54
N VAL A 156 -15.50 -9.78 2.00
CA VAL A 156 -14.29 -9.30 2.68
C VAL A 156 -14.52 -9.53 4.17
N ARG A 157 -13.58 -10.17 4.87
CA ARG A 157 -13.61 -10.27 6.32
C ARG A 157 -12.39 -9.56 6.92
N LYS A 158 -12.61 -8.90 8.04
CA LYS A 158 -11.57 -8.20 8.81
C LYS A 158 -11.30 -9.02 10.07
N TYR A 159 -10.05 -9.37 10.36
CA TYR A 159 -9.67 -10.08 11.58
C TYR A 159 -9.10 -9.07 12.57
N ASP A 160 -9.98 -8.53 13.43
CA ASP A 160 -9.70 -8.01 14.77
C ASP A 160 -11.03 -7.77 15.50
N GLN A 161 -11.02 -7.71 16.83
CA GLN A 161 -12.20 -7.79 17.72
C GLN A 161 -13.25 -6.67 17.57
N VAL A 162 -13.05 -5.66 16.72
CA VAL A 162 -13.95 -4.47 16.65
C VAL A 162 -14.30 -4.00 15.22
N LEU A 163 -13.67 -4.50 14.14
CA LEU A 163 -13.62 -3.77 12.87
C LEU A 163 -14.49 -4.30 11.72
N ALA A 164 -15.40 -5.23 11.97
CA ALA A 164 -16.35 -5.65 10.94
C ALA A 164 -17.27 -4.44 10.57
N ASP A 165 -17.14 -3.96 9.34
CA ASP A 165 -17.88 -2.79 8.78
C ASP A 165 -17.35 -1.39 9.18
N GLU A 166 -16.09 -1.28 9.61
CA GLU A 166 -15.49 0.02 9.94
C GLU A 166 -14.71 0.62 8.76
N LYS A 167 -14.91 1.92 8.51
CA LYS A 167 -14.10 2.71 7.57
C LYS A 167 -12.74 2.99 8.20
N LEU A 168 -11.68 2.53 7.56
CA LEU A 168 -10.31 2.70 8.01
C LEU A 168 -9.65 3.83 7.23
N GLU A 169 -9.10 4.80 7.95
CA GLU A 169 -8.20 5.81 7.40
C GLU A 169 -6.75 5.38 7.64
N VAL A 170 -6.03 5.12 6.55
CA VAL A 170 -4.59 4.83 6.58
C VAL A 170 -3.87 6.10 6.14
N ILE A 171 -2.99 6.61 6.99
CA ILE A 171 -2.18 7.79 6.68
C ILE A 171 -0.78 7.33 6.29
N PHE A 172 -0.44 7.55 5.02
CA PHE A 172 0.88 7.20 4.48
C PHE A 172 1.80 8.40 4.47
N TYR A 173 3.11 8.17 4.63
CA TYR A 173 4.15 9.18 4.43
C TYR A 173 5.34 8.66 3.64
N TYR A 174 6.04 9.60 3.00
CA TYR A 174 7.24 9.32 2.22
C TYR A 174 8.43 10.15 2.73
N GLY A 175 9.48 9.48 3.22
CA GLY A 175 10.74 10.11 3.62
C GLY A 175 11.33 9.63 4.95
N ASP A 176 12.45 10.25 5.34
CA ASP A 176 13.27 9.81 6.49
C ASP A 176 12.82 10.41 7.84
N SER A 177 11.98 11.45 7.82
CA SER A 177 11.42 12.10 9.01
C SER A 177 9.91 12.18 8.91
N PHE A 178 9.20 11.82 9.99
CA PHE A 178 7.76 12.01 10.16
C PHE A 178 7.44 13.50 10.02
N SER A 179 7.00 13.93 8.84
CA SER A 179 6.70 15.32 8.50
C SER A 179 5.36 15.37 7.81
N ASP A 180 4.40 16.06 8.41
CA ASP A 180 3.01 16.20 7.93
C ASP A 180 2.91 16.69 6.48
N ASN A 181 3.94 17.41 6.00
CA ASN A 181 4.00 17.99 4.65
C ASN A 181 3.98 16.96 3.51
N PHE A 182 4.26 15.69 3.80
CA PHE A 182 4.28 14.60 2.81
C PHE A 182 3.44 13.42 3.26
N SER A 183 2.26 13.71 3.84
CA SER A 183 1.28 12.71 4.21
C SER A 183 0.08 12.68 3.25
N LYS A 184 -0.51 11.51 3.05
CA LYS A 184 -1.75 11.36 2.26
C LYS A 184 -2.61 10.26 2.89
N SER A 185 -3.88 10.56 3.10
CA SER A 185 -4.84 9.59 3.62
C SER A 185 -5.44 8.75 2.51
N PHE A 186 -5.64 7.47 2.83
CA PHE A 186 -6.29 6.49 1.99
C PHE A 186 -7.37 5.80 2.82
N TYR A 187 -8.56 5.65 2.24
CA TYR A 187 -9.69 5.08 2.93
C TYR A 187 -9.95 3.66 2.43
N LEU A 188 -9.95 2.71 3.35
CA LEU A 188 -10.38 1.33 3.11
C LEU A 188 -11.82 1.20 3.61
N ASN A 189 -12.72 0.84 2.71
CA ASN A 189 -14.10 0.46 3.02
C ASN A 189 -14.17 -1.07 3.11
#